data_AF-A0A3N5LU47-F1
#
_entry.id   AF-A0A3N5LU47-F1
#
_cell.length_a   1.000
_cell.length_b   1.000
_cell.length_c   1.000
_cell.angle_alpha   90.00
_cell.angle_beta   90.00
_cell.angle_gamma   90.00
#
_symmetry.space_group_name_H-M   'P 1'
#
loop_
_entity.id
_entity.type
_entity.pdbx_description
1 polymer ?
#
loop_
_entity_poly.entity_id
_entity_poly.type
_entity_poly.pdbx_seq_one_letter_code
_entity_poly.pdbx_strand_id
1 'polypeptide(L)' 'ASDKTVHFGLAGETAIKTVEIRWPSGKVQVLSGLQINRPHEIVEPKE' A
#
# COMPACT_ATOMS: atom_id res chain seq x y z
N ALA A 1 8.35 23.83 10.52
CA ALA A 1 7.18 23.01 10.17
C ALA A 1 7.49 21.56 10.55
N SER A 2 6.58 20.85 11.21
CA SER A 2 6.79 19.45 11.62
C SER A 2 6.17 18.55 10.56
N ASP A 3 7.02 17.73 9.93
CA ASP A 3 6.60 16.74 8.93
C ASP A 3 5.95 15.54 9.64
N LYS A 4 4.74 15.16 9.19
CA LYS A 4 3.93 14.10 9.82
C LYS A 4 4.15 12.74 9.16
N THR A 5 5.21 12.57 8.37
CA THR A 5 5.42 11.33 7.63
C THR A 5 5.89 10.22 8.56
N VAL A 6 5.10 9.14 8.62
CA VAL A 6 5.47 7.94 9.36
C VAL A 6 6.32 7.06 8.44
N HIS A 7 7.60 6.93 8.78
CA HIS A 7 8.51 6.01 8.11
C HIS A 7 8.47 4.64 8.79
N PHE A 8 8.11 3.61 8.04
CA PHE A 8 8.21 2.23 8.48
C PHE A 8 9.45 1.60 7.84
N GLY A 9 10.42 1.19 8.66
CA GLY A 9 11.63 0.53 8.17
C GLY A 9 11.32 -0.86 7.62
N LEU A 10 11.59 -1.08 6.33
CA LEU A 10 11.46 -2.39 5.66
C LEU A 10 12.80 -3.16 5.62
N ALA A 11 13.84 -2.67 6.33
CA ALA A 11 15.20 -3.20 6.30
C ALA A 11 15.72 -3.41 4.86
N GLY A 12 16.01 -4.66 4.48
CA GLY A 12 16.47 -5.03 3.14
C GLY A 12 15.36 -5.53 2.20
N GLU A 13 14.08 -5.42 2.59
CA GLU A 13 12.99 -5.87 1.72
C GLU A 13 12.80 -4.91 0.54
N THR A 14 12.76 -5.48 -0.66
CA THR A 14 12.51 -4.75 -1.91
C THR A 14 11.03 -4.68 -2.27
N ALA A 15 10.15 -5.21 -1.40
CA ALA A 15 8.72 -5.26 -1.63
C ALA A 15 7.94 -5.16 -0.32
N ILE A 16 6.76 -4.57 -0.38
CA ILE A 16 5.78 -4.58 0.69
C ILE A 16 5.10 -5.95 0.70
N LYS A 17 5.14 -6.66 1.84
CA LYS A 17 4.50 -7.97 2.00
C LYS A 17 3.01 -7.92 1.75
N THR A 18 2.31 -7.02 2.43
CA THR A 18 0.85 -6.90 2.35
C THR A 18 0.41 -5.45 2.57
N VAL A 19 -0.57 -5.01 1.78
CA VAL A 19 -1.33 -3.77 1.96
C VAL A 19 -2.82 -4.12 1.96
N GLU A 20 -3.54 -3.67 2.98
CA GLU A 20 -5.00 -3.74 3.02
C GLU A 20 -5.58 -2.36 2.70
N ILE A 21 -6.51 -2.31 1.74
CA ILE A 21 -7.24 -1.10 1.35
C ILE A 21 -8.72 -1.31 1.65
N ARG A 22 -9.30 -0.40 2.44
CA ARG A 22 -10.73 -0.35 2.74
C ARG A 22 -11.35 0.76 1.90
N TRP A 23 -12.14 0.38 0.90
CA TRP A 23 -12.75 1.30 -0.06
C TRP A 23 -14.05 1.93 0.47
N PRO A 24 -14.45 3.12 -0.01
CA PRO A 24 -15.70 3.76 0.39
C PRO A 24 -16.96 2.92 0.15
N SER A 25 -16.95 2.04 -0.87
CA SER A 25 -18.07 1.11 -1.13
C SER A 25 -18.14 -0.04 -0.11
N GLY A 26 -17.21 -0.11 0.84
CA GLY A 26 -17.11 -1.19 1.83
C GLY A 26 -16.26 -2.38 1.40
N LYS A 27 -15.71 -2.38 0.18
CA LYS A 27 -14.85 -3.46 -0.32
C LYS A 27 -13.49 -3.42 0.38
N VAL A 28 -12.92 -4.60 0.62
CA VAL A 28 -11.55 -4.76 1.12
C VAL A 28 -10.69 -5.38 0.03
N GLN A 29 -9.61 -4.70 -0.36
CA GLN A 29 -8.63 -5.21 -1.30
C GLN A 29 -7.30 -5.46 -0.59
N VAL A 30 -6.80 -6.68 -0.70
CA VAL A 30 -5.50 -7.07 -0.16
C VAL A 30 -4.52 -7.22 -1.32
N LEU A 31 -3.44 -6.43 -1.30
CA LEU A 31 -2.35 -6.48 -2.27
C LEU A 31 -1.11 -7.06 -1.61
N SER A 32 -0.37 -7.90 -2.33
CA SER A 32 0.87 -8.50 -1.84
C SER A 32 2.00 -8.34 -2.83
N GLY A 33 3.24 -8.25 -2.34
CA GLY A 33 4.45 -8.19 -3.17
C GLY A 33 4.64 -6.87 -3.94
N LEU A 34 4.06 -5.77 -3.46
CA LEU A 34 4.19 -4.46 -4.10
C LEU A 34 5.65 -3.98 -4.02
N GLN A 35 6.31 -3.87 -5.16
CA GLN A 35 7.70 -3.40 -5.23
C GLN A 35 7.84 -1.97 -4.68
N ILE A 36 8.89 -1.72 -3.91
CA ILE A 36 9.22 -0.37 -3.46
C ILE A 36 9.82 0.47 -4.60
N ASN A 37 9.98 1.77 -4.41
CA ASN A 37 10.61 2.70 -5.37
C ASN A 37 9.90 2.82 -6.74
N ARG A 38 8.60 2.50 -6.81
CA ARG A 38 7.78 2.75 -8.00
C ARG A 38 6.34 3.10 -7.64
N PRO A 39 5.64 3.89 -8.46
CA PRO A 39 4.20 4.07 -8.34
C PRO A 39 3.47 2.79 -8.74
N HIS A 40 2.37 2.48 -8.06
CA HIS A 40 1.42 1.44 -8.47
C HIS A 40 0.05 2.08 -8.64
N GLU A 41 -0.59 1.84 -9.77
CA GLU A 41 -1.99 2.23 -9.99
C GLU A 41 -2.89 1.17 -9.40
N ILE A 42 -3.75 1.57 -8.45
CA ILE A 42 -4.67 0.69 -7.76
C ILE A 42 -6.06 1.28 -7.88
N VAL A 43 -6.95 0.53 -8.54
CA VAL A 43 -8.35 0.90 -8.70
C VAL A 43 -9.20 0.02 -7.80
N GLU A 44 -10.31 0.59 -7.32
CA GLU A 44 -11.31 -0.18 -6.58
C GLU A 44 -11.79 -1.36 -7.44
N PRO A 45 -11.83 -2.59 -6.89
CA PRO A 45 -12.29 -3.75 -7.63
C PRO A 45 -13.74 -3.56 -8.05
N LYS A 46 -13.98 -3.72 -9.36
CA LYS A 46 -15.33 -3.84 -9.91
C LYS A 46 -15.89 -5.21 -9.55
N GLU A 47 -17.21 -5.28 -9.46
CA GLU A 47 -17.94 -6.54 -9.23
C GLU A 47 -17.76 -7.51 -10.40
#